data_AF-A0A183ELN6-F1
#
_entry.id   AF-A0A183ELN6-F1
#
_cell.length_a   1.000
_cell.length_b   1.000
_cell.length_c   1.000
_cell.angle_alpha   90.00
_cell.angle_beta   90.00
_cell.angle_gamma   90.00
#
_symmetry.space_group_name_H-M   'P 1'
#
loop_
_entity.id
_entity.type
_entity.pdbx_description
1 polymer ?
#
loop_
_entity_poly.entity_id
_entity_poly.type
_entity_poly.pdbx_seq_one_letter_code
_entity_poly.pdbx_strand_id
1 'polypeptide(L)'
;MFRRVLTIVRAHCKLGLTATLVREDDKITDLNFLIGPKIYEANWMELEKAGHIAKVQCAEVWCPMSAEFYSYYLRAQIGRRLLLAVMNPNKFRICQFLIKYHERRNDKIIVFSDNVFALKKYAIEMDKPFLYGETGQNERMKILQNFQYNPKVNTIFVSKVADTSFDLPEANVLIQISAQGGSRRQEAQRLGRILRAKKNSSDAFNAFFYSLVSQAIFFYWKFYWHYIIL
;
A
#
# COMPACT_ATOMS: atom_id res chain seq x y z
N MET A 1 19.87 2.66 -16.57
CA MET A 1 18.90 3.12 -17.58
C MET A 1 18.89 4.65 -17.71
N PHE A 2 18.53 5.40 -16.66
CA PHE A 2 18.42 6.88 -16.72
C PHE A 2 19.70 7.64 -17.15
N ARG A 3 20.89 7.20 -16.71
CA ARG A 3 22.17 7.80 -17.16
C ARG A 3 22.36 7.68 -18.69
N ARG A 4 21.84 6.62 -19.32
CA ARG A 4 21.92 6.45 -20.78
C ARG A 4 21.02 7.44 -21.53
N VAL A 5 19.86 7.77 -20.98
CA VAL A 5 18.94 8.73 -21.63
C VAL A 5 19.59 10.10 -21.72
N LEU A 6 20.30 10.53 -20.68
CA LEU A 6 21.01 11.80 -20.65
C LEU A 6 22.21 11.88 -21.60
N THR A 7 22.81 10.74 -21.93
CA THR A 7 23.87 10.67 -22.95
C THR A 7 23.32 10.65 -24.38
N ILE A 8 22.11 10.13 -24.58
CA ILE A 8 21.47 10.00 -25.90
C ILE A 8 20.71 11.28 -26.26
N VAL A 9 19.94 11.84 -25.34
CA VAL A 9 19.11 13.02 -25.56
C VAL A 9 19.82 14.25 -25.01
N ARG A 10 20.38 15.06 -25.91
CA ARG A 10 20.96 16.36 -25.58
C ARG A 10 19.88 17.43 -25.64
N ALA A 11 19.54 18.01 -24.50
CA ALA A 11 18.58 19.10 -24.38
C ALA A 11 19.17 20.22 -23.52
N HIS A 12 18.88 21.47 -23.88
CA HIS A 12 19.33 22.66 -23.14
C HIS A 12 18.61 22.80 -21.79
N CYS A 13 17.31 22.48 -21.75
CA CYS A 13 16.48 22.53 -20.54
C CYS A 13 15.99 21.13 -20.19
N LYS A 14 16.01 20.79 -18.90
CA LYS A 14 15.53 19.51 -18.37
C LYS A 14 14.59 19.79 -17.20
N LEU A 15 13.47 19.08 -17.14
CA LEU A 15 12.51 19.15 -16.03
C LEU A 15 12.29 17.74 -15.48
N GLY A 16 12.55 17.55 -14.19
CA GLY A 16 12.30 16.30 -13.49
C GLY A 16 11.04 16.40 -12.63
N LEU A 17 9.99 15.68 -13.00
CA LEU A 17 8.79 15.55 -12.17
C LEU A 17 8.90 14.29 -11.31
N THR A 18 8.91 14.45 -10.00
CA THR A 18 8.93 13.32 -9.06
C THR A 18 8.10 13.64 -7.83
N ALA A 19 7.34 12.64 -7.35
CA ALA A 19 6.51 12.79 -6.16
C ALA A 19 7.26 12.52 -4.85
N THR A 20 8.44 11.90 -4.90
CA THR A 20 9.23 11.57 -3.69
C THR A 20 10.72 11.70 -4.00
N LEU A 21 11.48 12.42 -3.19
CA LEU A 21 12.93 12.54 -3.34
C LEU A 21 13.70 11.39 -2.70
N VAL A 22 13.19 10.81 -1.61
CA VAL A 22 13.88 9.78 -0.83
C VAL A 22 14.11 8.51 -1.65
N ARG A 23 15.36 8.05 -1.73
CA ARG A 23 15.75 6.75 -2.28
C ARG A 23 16.56 6.00 -1.23
N GLU A 24 16.34 4.70 -1.14
CA GLU A 24 17.05 3.80 -0.22
C GLU A 24 18.50 3.49 -0.69
N ASP A 25 18.89 3.91 -1.90
CA ASP A 25 20.19 3.60 -2.51
C ASP A 25 21.22 4.74 -2.41
N ASP A 26 20.97 5.79 -1.63
CA ASP A 26 21.80 7.01 -1.41
C ASP A 26 22.30 7.74 -2.67
N LYS A 27 21.90 7.31 -3.87
CA LYS A 27 22.28 7.88 -5.18
C LYS A 27 21.48 9.13 -5.55
N ILE A 28 20.91 9.82 -4.57
CA ILE A 28 20.12 11.04 -4.77
C ILE A 28 21.06 12.21 -5.11
N THR A 29 22.27 12.21 -4.57
CA THR A 29 23.30 13.23 -4.85
C THR A 29 23.66 13.29 -6.33
N ASP A 30 23.68 12.13 -7.01
CA ASP A 30 23.93 12.04 -8.45
C ASP A 30 22.85 12.75 -9.29
N LEU A 31 21.61 12.84 -8.80
CA LEU A 31 20.49 13.44 -9.52
C LEU A 31 20.68 14.96 -9.71
N ASN A 32 21.26 15.62 -8.70
CA ASN A 32 21.58 17.05 -8.76
C ASN A 32 22.56 17.36 -9.88
N PHE A 33 23.55 16.49 -10.11
CA PHE A 33 24.52 16.65 -11.20
C PHE A 33 23.91 16.33 -12.58
N LEU A 34 23.00 15.36 -12.64
CA LEU A 34 22.44 14.87 -13.90
C LEU A 34 21.37 15.81 -14.49
N ILE A 35 20.48 16.32 -13.65
CA ILE A 35 19.32 17.13 -14.06
C ILE A 35 19.45 18.58 -13.58
N GLY A 36 19.91 18.78 -12.35
CA GLY A 36 19.99 20.09 -11.69
C GLY A 36 19.47 20.02 -10.25
N PRO A 37 19.59 21.11 -9.47
CA PRO A 37 19.12 21.16 -8.10
C PRO A 37 17.58 21.10 -8.03
N LYS A 38 17.07 20.70 -6.86
CA LYS A 38 15.64 20.76 -6.55
C LYS A 38 15.16 22.22 -6.53
N ILE A 39 14.27 22.58 -7.45
CA ILE A 39 13.72 23.94 -7.58
C ILE A 39 12.54 24.17 -6.66
N TYR A 40 11.68 23.16 -6.50
CA TYR A 40 10.44 23.27 -5.75
C TYR A 40 10.08 21.93 -5.10
N GLU A 41 9.56 21.99 -3.88
CA GLU A 41 8.97 20.87 -3.16
C GLU A 41 7.70 21.38 -2.50
N ALA A 42 6.57 20.76 -2.82
CA ALA A 42 5.31 21.09 -2.18
C ALA A 42 5.22 20.40 -0.83
N ASN A 43 4.89 21.14 0.22
CA ASN A 43 4.63 20.57 1.53
C ASN A 43 3.26 19.88 1.55
N TRP A 44 3.25 18.59 1.89
CA TRP A 44 2.04 17.79 1.93
C TRP A 44 1.03 18.31 2.98
N MET A 45 1.50 18.85 4.11
CA MET A 45 0.62 19.41 5.15
C MET A 45 -0.13 20.66 4.67
N GLU A 46 0.51 21.48 3.82
CA GLU A 46 -0.12 22.67 3.25
C GLU A 46 -1.17 22.29 2.20
N LEU A 47 -0.86 21.29 1.36
CA LEU A 47 -1.79 20.75 0.37
C LEU A 47 -3.00 20.04 1.03
N GLU A 48 -2.79 19.39 2.17
CA GLU A 48 -3.87 18.82 2.99
C GLU A 48 -4.75 19.92 3.59
N LYS A 49 -4.15 20.98 4.17
CA LYS A 49 -4.89 22.14 4.71
C LYS A 49 -5.66 22.91 3.63
N ALA A 50 -5.08 23.04 2.44
CA ALA A 50 -5.72 23.66 1.27
C ALA A 50 -6.85 22.78 0.66
N GLY A 51 -7.03 21.54 1.15
CA GLY A 51 -8.09 20.64 0.70
C GLY A 51 -7.81 19.95 -0.64
N HIS A 52 -6.58 20.03 -1.17
CA HIS A 52 -6.20 19.35 -2.41
C HIS A 52 -5.89 17.87 -2.19
N ILE A 53 -5.52 17.47 -0.98
CA ILE A 53 -5.18 16.09 -0.61
C ILE A 53 -6.14 15.59 0.47
N ALA A 54 -6.48 14.30 0.42
CA ALA A 54 -7.28 13.65 1.44
C ALA A 54 -6.55 13.63 2.79
N LYS A 55 -7.25 13.95 3.88
CA LYS A 55 -6.75 13.72 5.24
C LYS A 55 -6.70 12.22 5.51
N VAL A 56 -5.50 11.65 5.52
CA VAL A 56 -5.27 10.22 5.72
C VAL A 56 -4.94 9.93 7.18
N GLN A 57 -5.69 9.06 7.82
CA GLN A 57 -5.30 8.48 9.10
C GLN A 57 -4.50 7.19 8.86
N CYS A 58 -3.24 7.20 9.26
CA CYS A 58 -2.37 6.03 9.21
C CYS A 58 -2.35 5.32 10.57
N ALA A 59 -2.67 4.03 10.60
CA ALA A 59 -2.70 3.22 11.80
C ALA A 59 -1.92 1.90 11.62
N GLU A 60 -0.96 1.65 12.50
CA GLU A 60 -0.30 0.36 12.61
C GLU A 60 -1.06 -0.51 13.62
N VAL A 61 -1.59 -1.64 13.15
CA VAL A 61 -2.37 -2.56 13.99
C VAL A 61 -1.53 -3.79 14.30
N TRP A 62 -1.14 -3.88 15.57
CA TRP A 62 -0.29 -4.95 16.08
C TRP A 62 -1.12 -6.18 16.40
N CYS A 63 -0.87 -7.24 15.64
CA CYS A 63 -1.58 -8.50 15.74
C CYS A 63 -0.73 -9.50 16.56
N PRO A 64 -1.14 -9.88 17.78
CA PRO A 64 -0.43 -10.90 18.55
C PRO A 64 -0.47 -12.23 17.79
N MET A 65 0.64 -12.98 17.80
CA MET A 65 0.70 -14.30 17.18
C MET A 65 0.18 -15.35 18.16
N SER A 66 -0.52 -16.38 17.68
CA SER A 66 -0.91 -17.51 18.53
C SER A 66 0.34 -18.30 18.97
N ALA A 67 0.28 -18.95 20.14
CA ALA A 67 1.43 -19.66 20.71
C ALA A 67 1.92 -20.79 19.79
N GLU A 68 1.00 -21.48 19.12
CA GLU A 68 1.29 -22.55 18.17
C GLU A 68 2.03 -21.99 16.96
N PHE A 69 1.50 -20.92 16.33
CA PHE A 69 2.14 -20.26 15.20
C PHE A 69 3.53 -19.72 15.55
N TYR A 70 3.68 -19.15 16.75
CA TYR A 70 4.96 -18.64 17.22
C TYR A 70 6.00 -19.75 17.40
N SER A 71 5.58 -20.89 17.95
CA SER A 71 6.43 -22.07 18.11
C SER A 71 6.92 -22.65 16.79
N TYR A 72 6.09 -22.64 15.74
CA TYR A 72 6.49 -23.01 14.38
C TYR A 72 7.34 -21.94 13.72
N TYR A 73 7.06 -20.65 13.96
CA TYR A 73 7.83 -19.53 13.42
C TYR A 73 9.30 -19.60 13.86
N LEU A 74 9.56 -19.87 15.15
CA LEU A 74 10.93 -19.98 15.67
C LEU A 74 11.73 -21.11 14.98
N ARG A 75 11.07 -22.24 14.70
CA ARG A 75 11.69 -23.42 14.08
C ARG A 75 11.77 -23.35 12.55
N ALA A 76 11.01 -22.47 11.92
CA ALA A 76 10.93 -22.37 10.46
C ALA A 76 12.15 -21.66 9.85
N GLN A 77 12.46 -22.03 8.61
CA GLN A 77 13.41 -21.32 7.74
C GLN A 77 12.86 -19.94 7.32
N ILE A 78 13.73 -19.01 6.94
CA ILE A 78 13.42 -17.58 6.68
C ILE A 78 12.20 -17.39 5.75
N GLY A 79 12.12 -18.13 4.64
CA GLY A 79 10.98 -18.00 3.71
C GLY A 79 9.64 -18.44 4.31
N ARG A 80 9.64 -19.51 5.12
CA ARG A 80 8.43 -20.01 5.80
C ARG A 80 8.01 -19.12 6.97
N ARG A 81 8.97 -18.46 7.63
CA ARG A 81 8.71 -17.48 8.69
C ARG A 81 7.83 -16.34 8.21
N LEU A 82 8.11 -15.79 7.02
CA LEU A 82 7.31 -14.72 6.42
C LEU A 82 5.87 -15.18 6.16
N LEU A 83 5.69 -16.39 5.62
CA LEU A 83 4.36 -16.95 5.36
C LEU A 83 3.57 -17.14 6.66
N LEU A 84 4.19 -17.74 7.69
CA LEU A 84 3.56 -17.93 9.00
C LEU A 84 3.15 -16.61 9.64
N ALA A 85 3.95 -15.55 9.47
CA ALA A 85 3.61 -14.25 10.01
C ALA A 85 2.44 -13.56 9.29
N VAL A 86 2.28 -13.80 7.99
CA VAL A 86 1.13 -13.30 7.20
C VAL A 86 -0.13 -14.12 7.48
N MET A 87 0.02 -15.43 7.64
CA MET A 87 -1.08 -16.38 7.91
C MET A 87 -1.47 -16.49 9.39
N ASN A 88 -1.11 -15.50 10.21
CA ASN A 88 -1.51 -15.47 11.62
C ASN A 88 -3.05 -15.41 11.73
N PRO A 89 -3.72 -16.33 12.45
CA PRO A 89 -5.17 -16.32 12.60
C PRO A 89 -5.71 -15.02 13.24
N ASN A 90 -4.97 -14.41 14.17
CA ASN A 90 -5.39 -13.15 14.78
C ASN A 90 -5.35 -12.00 13.77
N LYS A 91 -4.40 -12.03 12.83
CA LYS A 91 -4.30 -11.06 11.74
C LYS A 91 -5.48 -11.18 10.79
N PHE A 92 -5.90 -12.41 10.49
CA PHE A 92 -7.10 -12.69 9.71
C PHE A 92 -8.37 -12.13 10.40
N ARG A 93 -8.52 -12.37 11.71
CA ARG A 93 -9.66 -11.84 12.50
C ARG A 93 -9.71 -10.31 12.48
N ILE A 94 -8.56 -9.66 12.66
CA ILE A 94 -8.46 -8.19 12.64
C ILE A 94 -8.77 -7.65 11.24
N CYS A 95 -8.23 -8.26 10.18
CA CYS A 95 -8.55 -7.89 8.80
C CYS A 95 -10.07 -8.00 8.54
N GLN A 96 -10.69 -9.11 8.94
CA GLN A 96 -12.14 -9.31 8.80
C GLN A 96 -12.95 -8.26 9.59
N PHE A 97 -12.49 -7.91 10.80
CA PHE A 97 -13.12 -6.88 11.62
C PHE A 97 -13.07 -5.51 10.94
N LEU A 98 -11.90 -5.10 10.43
CA LEU A 98 -11.73 -3.82 9.73
C LEU A 98 -12.59 -3.74 8.47
N ILE A 99 -12.66 -4.83 7.69
CA ILE A 99 -13.51 -4.90 6.50
C ILE A 99 -14.98 -4.69 6.91
N LYS A 100 -15.49 -5.45 7.89
CA LYS A 100 -16.88 -5.30 8.36
C LYS A 100 -17.16 -3.91 8.94
N TYR A 101 -16.20 -3.31 9.63
CA TYR A 101 -16.32 -1.98 10.21
C TYR A 101 -16.50 -0.90 9.12
N HIS A 102 -15.73 -0.97 8.04
CA HIS A 102 -15.80 -0.02 6.94
C HIS A 102 -16.92 -0.32 5.94
N GLU A 103 -17.32 -1.59 5.78
CA GLU A 103 -18.52 -1.95 5.00
C GLU A 103 -19.79 -1.34 5.61
N ARG A 104 -19.90 -1.28 6.94
CA ARG A 104 -21.00 -0.58 7.64
C ARG A 104 -21.02 0.93 7.38
N ARG A 105 -19.86 1.54 7.08
CA ARG A 105 -19.72 2.96 6.72
C ARG A 105 -19.87 3.23 5.23
N ASN A 106 -20.09 2.17 4.44
CA ASN A 106 -20.15 2.20 2.99
C ASN A 106 -18.88 2.81 2.36
N ASP A 107 -17.71 2.51 2.95
CA ASP A 107 -16.42 2.94 2.42
C ASP A 107 -15.90 1.93 1.39
N LYS A 108 -15.15 2.41 0.39
CA LYS A 108 -14.44 1.55 -0.57
C LYS A 108 -13.11 1.09 0.02
N ILE A 109 -12.92 -0.22 0.09
CA ILE A 109 -11.83 -0.90 0.78
C ILE A 109 -10.98 -1.68 -0.23
N ILE A 110 -9.68 -1.43 -0.22
CA ILE A 110 -8.70 -2.23 -0.96
C ILE A 110 -7.81 -2.93 0.05
N VAL A 111 -7.71 -4.25 -0.07
CA VAL A 111 -6.83 -5.07 0.77
C VAL A 111 -5.63 -5.52 -0.06
N PHE A 112 -4.45 -5.13 0.37
CA PHE A 112 -3.20 -5.42 -0.30
C PHE A 112 -2.43 -6.56 0.40
N SER A 113 -1.94 -7.52 -0.39
CA SER A 113 -1.03 -8.57 0.07
C SER A 113 0.03 -8.87 -0.99
N ASP A 114 1.30 -8.89 -0.59
CA ASP A 114 2.41 -9.27 -1.49
C ASP A 114 2.35 -10.75 -1.84
N ASN A 115 1.91 -11.57 -0.88
CA ASN A 115 1.85 -13.02 -1.04
C ASN A 115 0.51 -13.44 -1.66
N VAL A 116 0.58 -14.01 -2.87
CA VAL A 116 -0.61 -14.46 -3.62
C VAL A 116 -1.33 -15.62 -2.93
N PHE A 117 -0.60 -16.52 -2.26
CA PHE A 117 -1.21 -17.64 -1.54
C PHE A 117 -2.04 -17.14 -0.35
N ALA A 118 -1.47 -16.22 0.45
CA ALA A 118 -2.21 -15.59 1.53
C ALA A 118 -3.40 -14.78 0.99
N LEU A 119 -3.23 -14.02 -0.09
CA LEU A 119 -4.31 -13.27 -0.73
C LEU A 119 -5.49 -14.18 -1.10
N LYS A 120 -5.22 -15.28 -1.81
CA LYS A 120 -6.25 -16.27 -2.21
C LYS A 120 -6.96 -16.84 -0.99
N LYS A 121 -6.21 -17.22 0.05
CA LYS A 121 -6.78 -17.78 1.28
C LYS A 121 -7.71 -16.79 1.98
N TYR A 122 -7.28 -15.54 2.12
CA TYR A 122 -8.10 -14.48 2.72
C TYR A 122 -9.35 -14.18 1.91
N ALA A 123 -9.21 -14.03 0.59
CA ALA A 123 -10.31 -13.69 -0.29
C ALA A 123 -11.38 -14.79 -0.36
N ILE A 124 -10.97 -16.06 -0.44
CA ILE A 124 -11.90 -17.20 -0.47
C ILE A 124 -12.65 -17.34 0.87
N GLU A 125 -11.95 -17.23 2.00
CA GLU A 125 -12.61 -17.37 3.32
C GLU A 125 -13.52 -16.18 3.66
N MET A 126 -13.25 -15.00 3.09
CA MET A 126 -14.08 -13.80 3.29
C MET A 126 -15.14 -13.60 2.19
N ASP A 127 -15.18 -14.48 1.19
CA ASP A 127 -16.03 -14.40 0.00
C ASP A 127 -15.95 -13.02 -0.69
N LYS A 128 -14.73 -12.57 -0.98
CA LYS A 128 -14.46 -11.27 -1.64
C LYS A 128 -13.69 -11.45 -2.95
N PRO A 129 -13.93 -10.59 -3.95
CA PRO A 129 -13.19 -10.62 -5.21
C PRO A 129 -11.69 -10.35 -4.98
N PHE A 130 -10.84 -11.04 -5.74
CA PHE A 130 -9.40 -10.86 -5.67
C PHE A 130 -8.75 -10.77 -7.05
N LEU A 131 -7.68 -10.00 -7.14
CA LEU A 131 -6.89 -9.78 -8.35
C LEU A 131 -5.45 -10.22 -8.12
N TYR A 132 -4.96 -11.08 -9.01
CA TYR A 132 -3.59 -11.56 -8.99
C TYR A 132 -3.06 -11.75 -10.41
N GLY A 133 -1.79 -12.13 -10.56
CA GLY A 133 -1.08 -12.10 -11.84
C GLY A 133 -1.70 -12.94 -12.96
N GLU A 134 -2.32 -14.08 -12.61
CA GLU A 134 -2.91 -15.00 -13.58
C GLU A 134 -4.38 -14.68 -13.91
N THR A 135 -4.98 -13.66 -13.26
CA THR A 135 -6.36 -13.25 -13.56
C THR A 135 -6.42 -12.69 -14.99
N GLY A 136 -7.30 -13.25 -15.82
CA GLY A 136 -7.48 -12.83 -17.21
C GLY A 136 -7.96 -11.38 -17.31
N GLN A 137 -7.61 -10.69 -18.40
CA GLN A 137 -7.91 -9.26 -18.58
C GLN A 137 -9.41 -8.96 -18.52
N ASN A 138 -10.25 -9.82 -19.10
CA ASN A 138 -11.71 -9.65 -19.09
C ASN A 138 -12.30 -9.74 -17.68
N GLU A 139 -11.86 -10.73 -16.88
CA GLU A 139 -12.31 -10.89 -15.50
C GLU A 139 -11.82 -9.73 -14.61
N ARG A 140 -10.57 -9.33 -14.81
CA ARG A 140 -9.97 -8.17 -14.13
C ARG A 140 -10.79 -6.90 -14.37
N MET A 141 -11.13 -6.60 -15.63
CA MET A 141 -11.93 -5.42 -15.97
C MET A 141 -13.31 -5.46 -15.32
N LYS A 142 -13.96 -6.64 -15.31
CA LYS A 142 -15.25 -6.83 -14.64
C LYS A 142 -15.16 -6.57 -13.13
N ILE A 143 -14.12 -7.07 -12.46
CA ILE A 143 -13.93 -6.85 -11.01
C ILE A 143 -13.70 -5.37 -10.71
N LEU A 144 -12.87 -4.68 -11.50
CA LEU A 144 -12.59 -3.25 -11.32
C LEU A 144 -13.83 -2.39 -11.58
N GLN A 145 -14.57 -2.66 -12.66
CA GLN A 145 -15.83 -1.96 -12.96
C GLN A 145 -16.88 -2.21 -11.89
N ASN A 146 -17.01 -3.45 -11.41
CA ASN A 146 -17.91 -3.76 -10.30
C ASN A 146 -17.50 -3.01 -9.04
N PHE A 147 -16.21 -2.95 -8.70
CA PHE A 147 -15.77 -2.20 -7.53
C PHE A 147 -16.04 -0.68 -7.66
N GLN A 148 -15.84 -0.12 -8.85
CA GLN A 148 -16.01 1.32 -9.09
C GLN A 148 -17.49 1.74 -9.15
N TYR A 149 -18.33 1.00 -9.87
CA TYR A 149 -19.71 1.42 -10.17
C TYR A 149 -20.76 0.70 -9.31
N ASN A 150 -20.48 -0.51 -8.81
CA ASN A 150 -21.45 -1.26 -8.02
C ASN A 150 -21.30 -0.91 -6.51
N PRO A 151 -22.31 -0.31 -5.88
CA PRO A 151 -22.27 0.01 -4.45
C PRO A 151 -22.40 -1.24 -3.57
N LYS A 152 -22.74 -2.41 -4.12
CA LYS A 152 -22.77 -3.68 -3.38
C LYS A 152 -21.38 -4.29 -3.20
N VAL A 153 -20.41 -3.92 -4.05
CA VAL A 153 -19.04 -4.44 -4.02
C VAL A 153 -18.11 -3.36 -3.52
N ASN A 154 -17.85 -3.39 -2.22
CA ASN A 154 -17.05 -2.35 -1.55
C ASN A 154 -15.65 -2.81 -1.17
N THR A 155 -15.33 -4.08 -1.36
CA THR A 155 -14.06 -4.67 -0.91
C THR A 155 -13.44 -5.47 -2.05
N ILE A 156 -12.16 -5.21 -2.36
CA ILE A 156 -11.36 -6.03 -3.27
C ILE A 156 -10.00 -6.38 -2.65
N PHE A 157 -9.51 -7.55 -3.01
CA PHE A 157 -8.19 -8.04 -2.65
C PHE A 157 -7.24 -7.91 -3.84
N VAL A 158 -6.05 -7.36 -3.63
CA VAL A 158 -5.12 -7.05 -4.71
C VAL A 158 -3.70 -7.50 -4.35
N SER A 159 -3.04 -8.14 -5.31
CA SER A 159 -1.62 -8.50 -5.20
C SER A 159 -0.68 -7.41 -5.74
N LYS A 160 0.63 -7.59 -5.53
CA LYS A 160 1.70 -6.74 -6.07
C LYS A 160 1.64 -6.46 -7.58
N VAL A 161 0.92 -7.27 -8.36
CA VAL A 161 0.78 -7.06 -9.81
C VAL A 161 0.02 -5.76 -10.14
N ALA A 162 -0.73 -5.20 -9.19
CA ALA A 162 -1.37 -3.90 -9.37
C ALA A 162 -0.42 -2.70 -9.33
N ASP A 163 0.84 -2.88 -8.91
CA ASP A 163 1.79 -1.77 -8.84
C ASP A 163 2.39 -1.39 -10.19
N THR A 164 2.50 -2.36 -11.09
CA THR A 164 3.29 -2.22 -12.30
C THR A 164 2.47 -2.06 -13.56
N SER A 165 1.16 -2.36 -13.53
CA SER A 165 0.47 -2.78 -14.75
C SER A 165 -0.93 -2.19 -14.97
N PHE A 166 -1.54 -1.50 -13.98
CA PHE A 166 -2.88 -0.93 -14.15
C PHE A 166 -3.23 0.11 -13.07
N ASP A 167 -4.08 1.06 -13.42
CA ASP A 167 -4.62 2.04 -12.46
C ASP A 167 -5.67 1.39 -11.57
N LEU A 168 -5.43 1.42 -10.26
CA LEU A 168 -6.40 0.98 -9.27
C LEU A 168 -7.49 2.06 -9.11
N PRO A 169 -8.76 1.64 -8.96
CA PRO A 169 -9.87 2.54 -8.71
C PRO A 169 -9.70 3.25 -7.36
N GLU A 170 -10.34 4.42 -7.25
CA GLU A 170 -10.29 5.24 -6.04
C GLU A 170 -10.86 4.48 -4.84
N ALA A 171 -10.15 4.50 -3.72
CA ALA A 171 -10.59 3.88 -2.48
C ALA A 171 -10.40 4.82 -1.29
N ASN A 172 -11.22 4.62 -0.26
CA ASN A 172 -11.15 5.40 0.98
C ASN A 172 -10.31 4.69 2.03
N VAL A 173 -10.27 3.36 1.99
CA VAL A 173 -9.61 2.53 3.00
C VAL A 173 -8.63 1.61 2.31
N LEU A 174 -7.37 1.64 2.75
CA LEU A 174 -6.35 0.69 2.34
C LEU A 174 -5.91 -0.15 3.54
N ILE A 175 -5.98 -1.47 3.41
CA ILE A 175 -5.50 -2.42 4.43
C ILE A 175 -4.33 -3.19 3.86
N GLN A 176 -3.16 -3.08 4.47
CA GLN A 176 -1.96 -3.81 4.09
C GLN A 176 -1.74 -5.00 5.04
N ILE A 177 -1.77 -6.22 4.49
CA ILE A 177 -1.58 -7.46 5.27
C ILE A 177 -0.10 -7.82 5.38
N SER A 178 0.74 -7.52 4.39
CA SER A 178 2.18 -7.81 4.44
C SER A 178 2.98 -6.59 4.07
N ALA A 179 4.08 -6.37 4.76
CA ALA A 179 5.14 -5.45 4.34
C ALA A 179 6.40 -6.28 4.12
N GLN A 180 6.69 -6.64 2.88
CA GLN A 180 7.99 -7.17 2.53
C GLN A 180 8.97 -5.98 2.51
N GLY A 181 9.96 -5.99 3.41
CA GLY A 181 10.80 -4.82 3.73
C GLY A 181 11.82 -4.41 2.66
N GLY A 182 11.35 -3.99 1.48
CA GLY A 182 12.26 -3.58 0.40
C GLY A 182 11.73 -2.52 -0.57
N SER A 183 10.56 -1.91 -0.33
CA SER A 183 10.18 -0.74 -1.13
C SER A 183 9.18 0.19 -0.45
N ARG A 184 9.61 0.82 0.64
CA ARG A 184 8.79 1.77 1.41
C ARG A 184 8.38 2.97 0.55
N ARG A 185 9.26 3.39 -0.36
CA ARG A 185 8.97 4.43 -1.36
C ARG A 185 7.79 4.05 -2.27
N GLN A 186 7.73 2.80 -2.72
CA GLN A 186 6.62 2.33 -3.55
C GLN A 186 5.31 2.29 -2.76
N GLU A 187 5.36 1.90 -1.48
CA GLU A 187 4.19 1.90 -0.59
C GLU A 187 3.64 3.32 -0.36
N ALA A 188 4.50 4.30 -0.06
CA ALA A 188 4.09 5.70 0.13
C ALA A 188 3.50 6.32 -1.15
N GLN A 189 4.12 6.09 -2.31
CA GLN A 189 3.58 6.55 -3.58
C GLN A 189 2.25 5.87 -3.94
N ARG A 190 2.13 4.57 -3.63
CA ARG A 190 0.90 3.81 -3.81
C ARG A 190 -0.23 4.37 -2.96
N LEU A 191 0.04 4.67 -1.68
CA LEU A 191 -0.92 5.28 -0.76
C LEU A 191 -1.51 6.56 -1.36
N GLY A 192 -0.67 7.47 -1.84
CA GLY A 192 -1.12 8.75 -2.42
C GLY A 192 -1.88 8.63 -3.74
N ARG A 193 -1.70 7.53 -4.49
CA ARG A 193 -2.46 7.26 -5.72
C ARG A 193 -3.82 6.63 -5.46
N ILE A 194 -3.89 5.69 -4.52
CA ILE A 194 -5.09 4.91 -4.25
C ILE A 194 -6.05 5.67 -3.33
N LEU A 195 -5.52 6.31 -2.29
CA LEU A 195 -6.34 6.97 -1.29
C LEU A 195 -6.87 8.29 -1.86
N ARG A 196 -8.20 8.38 -1.88
CA ARG A 196 -8.94 9.57 -2.30
C ARG A 196 -9.93 9.97 -1.23
N ALA A 197 -10.13 11.28 -1.11
CA ALA A 197 -11.05 11.83 -0.12
C ALA A 197 -12.48 11.40 -0.47
N LYS A 198 -13.24 10.97 0.54
CA LYS A 198 -14.69 10.78 0.41
C LYS A 198 -15.32 12.14 0.09
N LYS A 199 -16.01 12.26 -1.06
CA LYS A 199 -16.50 13.54 -1.60
C LYS A 199 -17.51 14.30 -0.73
N ASN A 200 -18.07 13.70 0.34
CA ASN A 200 -19.09 14.32 1.19
C ASN A 200 -18.87 14.04 2.70
N SER A 201 -17.62 13.98 3.15
CA SER A 201 -17.30 13.68 4.54
C SER A 201 -17.10 14.95 5.38
N SER A 202 -17.93 15.12 6.40
CA SER A 202 -17.74 16.06 7.51
C SER A 202 -16.81 15.52 8.60
N ASP A 203 -16.27 14.30 8.43
CA ASP A 203 -15.36 13.71 9.40
C ASP A 203 -13.98 14.37 9.35
N ALA A 204 -13.28 14.35 10.49
CA ALA A 204 -11.93 14.88 10.60
C ALA A 204 -10.91 14.17 9.68
N PHE A 205 -11.20 12.93 9.27
CA PHE A 205 -10.37 12.11 8.37
C PHE A 205 -11.23 11.49 7.26
N ASN A 206 -10.73 11.55 6.03
CA ASN A 206 -11.50 11.17 4.83
C ASN A 206 -10.91 9.95 4.10
N ALA A 207 -9.79 9.42 4.60
CA ALA A 207 -9.12 8.23 4.11
C ALA A 207 -8.41 7.51 5.28
N PHE A 208 -8.34 6.19 5.23
CA PHE A 208 -7.73 5.36 6.26
C PHE A 208 -6.71 4.41 5.67
N PHE A 209 -5.57 4.29 6.33
CA PHE A 209 -4.54 3.31 6.03
C PHE A 209 -4.24 2.45 7.25
N TYR A 210 -4.39 1.14 7.09
CA TYR A 210 -4.07 0.16 8.13
C TYR A 210 -2.91 -0.71 7.69
N SER A 211 -1.84 -0.72 8.48
CA SER A 211 -0.75 -1.70 8.34
C SER A 211 -0.92 -2.78 9.40
N LEU A 212 -1.22 -4.02 8.99
CA LEU A 212 -1.33 -5.14 9.92
C LEU A 212 0.07 -5.73 10.15
N VAL A 213 0.59 -5.63 11.38
CA VAL A 213 1.93 -6.10 11.73
C VAL A 213 1.82 -7.24 12.74
N SER A 214 2.50 -8.36 12.48
CA SER A 214 2.54 -9.47 13.43
C SER A 214 3.62 -9.21 14.48
N GLN A 215 3.27 -9.21 15.77
CA GLN A 215 4.17 -8.80 16.87
C GLN A 215 5.50 -9.56 16.90
N ALA A 216 5.57 -10.81 16.42
CA ALA A 216 6.82 -11.58 16.38
C ALA A 216 7.94 -10.95 15.50
N ILE A 217 7.60 -10.00 14.63
CA ILE A 217 8.55 -9.30 13.73
C ILE A 217 9.19 -8.06 14.43
N PHE A 218 8.88 -7.82 15.72
CA PHE A 218 9.13 -6.58 16.46
C PHE A 218 10.53 -5.96 16.31
N PHE A 219 11.58 -6.77 16.16
CA PHE A 219 12.96 -6.27 16.19
C PHE A 219 13.37 -5.41 14.98
N TYR A 220 12.63 -5.42 13.87
CA TYR A 220 13.04 -4.67 12.65
C TYR A 220 12.28 -3.36 12.38
N TRP A 221 11.17 -3.08 13.08
CA TRP A 221 10.24 -2.00 12.65
C TRP A 221 10.24 -0.73 13.53
N LYS A 222 10.85 -0.76 14.72
CA LYS A 222 10.79 0.35 15.70
C LYS A 222 11.41 1.69 15.24
N PHE A 223 12.12 1.71 14.12
CA PHE A 223 12.86 2.88 13.61
C PHE A 223 12.20 3.62 12.41
N TYR A 224 11.08 3.14 11.87
CA TYR A 224 10.77 3.38 10.45
C TYR A 224 9.61 4.33 10.10
N TRP A 225 8.78 4.77 11.04
CA TRP A 225 7.69 5.72 10.73
C TRP A 225 8.08 7.19 10.78
N HIS A 226 9.17 7.54 11.46
CA HIS A 226 9.59 8.94 11.58
C HIS A 226 10.08 9.55 10.25
N TYR A 227 10.42 8.71 9.26
CA TYR A 227 11.05 9.12 7.99
C TYR A 227 10.15 9.08 6.76
N ILE A 228 8.88 8.66 6.89
CA ILE A 228 7.93 8.60 5.76
C ILE A 228 6.93 9.77 5.80
N ILE A 229 6.81 10.46 6.94
CA ILE A 229 5.90 11.59 7.16
C ILE A 229 6.66 12.94 7.25
N LEU A 230 7.98 12.93 7.43
CA LEU A 230 8.86 14.09 7.33
C LEU A 230 9.61 14.07 6.00
#